data_AF-A0A1B7T7S5-F1
#
_entry.id   AF-A0A1B7T7S5-F1
#
_cell.length_a   1.000
_cell.length_b   1.000
_cell.length_c   1.000
_cell.angle_alpha   90.00
_cell.angle_beta   90.00
_cell.angle_gamma   90.00
#
_symmetry.space_group_name_H-M   'P 1'
#
loop_
_entity.id
_entity.type
_entity.pdbx_description
1 polymer ?
#
loop_
_entity_poly.entity_id
_entity_poly.type
_entity_poly.pdbx_seq_one_letter_code
_entity_poly.pdbx_strand_id
1 'polypeptide(L)'
;IYKNKGKDKLNESEVVLKNGLSVSKEEMTKEEKQKLRRSIKRKRSKLMKDKEERGLNKKSKIDESIDVLKSNSKHITVIGNDGKSTDSKGNSKKKNNNQSDENKLTGSYKL
;
A
#
# COMPACT_ATOMS: atom_id res chain seq x y z
N ILE A 1 0.39 -14.47 30.32
CA ILE A 1 -1.05 -14.55 29.91
C ILE A 1 -1.12 -15.10 28.49
N TYR A 2 -1.79 -16.22 28.25
CA TYR A 2 -1.93 -16.84 26.92
C TYR A 2 -3.14 -16.27 26.18
N LYS A 3 -2.95 -15.86 24.92
CA LYS A 3 -4.04 -15.42 24.03
C LYS A 3 -4.18 -16.43 22.90
N ASN A 4 -5.30 -17.16 22.89
CA ASN A 4 -5.60 -18.11 21.82
C ASN A 4 -5.89 -17.36 20.51
N LYS A 5 -4.83 -17.04 19.75
CA LYS A 5 -4.93 -16.58 18.36
C LYS A 5 -5.07 -17.80 17.46
N GLY A 6 -6.15 -18.56 17.65
CA GLY A 6 -6.42 -19.83 16.99
C GLY A 6 -6.78 -19.68 15.51
N LYS A 7 -5.84 -19.22 14.69
CA LYS A 7 -5.92 -19.45 13.23
C LYS A 7 -4.71 -20.24 12.74
N ASP A 8 -3.57 -20.06 13.38
CA ASP A 8 -2.31 -20.63 12.90
C ASP A 8 -2.05 -22.07 13.40
N LYS A 9 -2.90 -22.58 14.31
CA LYS A 9 -2.78 -23.92 14.91
C LYS A 9 -4.07 -24.75 14.89
N LEU A 10 -5.14 -24.24 14.28
CA LEU A 10 -6.39 -25.01 14.18
C LEU A 10 -6.39 -25.84 12.90
N ASN A 11 -6.90 -27.06 13.03
CA ASN A 11 -7.25 -27.90 11.89
C ASN A 11 -8.24 -27.13 10.98
N GLU A 12 -8.21 -27.40 9.67
CA GLU A 12 -9.13 -26.74 8.73
C GLU A 12 -10.61 -26.99 9.07
N SER A 13 -10.91 -28.04 9.82
CA SER A 13 -12.25 -28.38 10.32
C SER A 13 -12.72 -27.52 11.49
N GLU A 14 -11.87 -26.72 12.14
CA GLU A 14 -12.21 -25.99 13.37
C GLU A 14 -12.24 -24.47 13.16
N VAL A 15 -13.00 -23.78 14.03
CA VAL A 15 -13.07 -22.32 14.07
C VAL A 15 -13.04 -21.83 15.50
N VAL A 16 -12.15 -20.87 15.80
CA VAL A 16 -12.20 -20.14 17.07
C VAL A 16 -13.15 -18.95 16.98
N LEU A 17 -14.15 -18.99 17.88
CA LEU A 17 -15.15 -17.95 18.08
C LEU A 17 -14.55 -16.74 18.81
N LYS A 18 -15.31 -15.64 18.84
CA LYS A 18 -14.86 -14.39 19.49
C LYS A 18 -14.63 -14.51 20.99
N ASN A 19 -15.32 -15.44 21.65
CA ASN A 19 -15.15 -15.75 23.07
C ASN A 19 -13.93 -16.64 23.36
N GLY A 20 -13.17 -17.03 22.33
CA GLY A 20 -11.97 -17.85 22.48
C GLY A 20 -12.23 -19.36 22.49
N LEU A 21 -13.48 -19.79 22.36
CA LEU A 21 -13.84 -21.21 22.22
C LEU A 21 -13.58 -21.68 20.79
N SER A 22 -12.96 -22.86 20.65
CA SER A 22 -12.85 -23.60 19.40
C SER A 22 -14.07 -24.49 19.21
N VAL A 23 -14.68 -24.45 18.03
CA VAL A 23 -15.82 -25.29 17.67
C VAL A 23 -15.55 -25.96 16.32
N SER A 24 -15.94 -27.22 16.18
CA SER A 24 -15.85 -27.93 14.91
C SER A 24 -16.88 -27.40 13.91
N LYS A 25 -16.49 -27.31 12.63
CA LYS A 25 -17.41 -26.97 11.55
C LYS A 25 -18.50 -28.01 11.40
N GLU A 26 -18.28 -29.27 11.73
CA GLU A 26 -19.29 -30.32 11.57
C GLU A 26 -20.44 -30.16 12.57
N GLU A 27 -20.12 -29.73 13.78
CA GLU A 27 -21.06 -29.52 14.89
C GLU A 27 -21.90 -28.25 14.74
N MET A 28 -21.46 -27.28 13.94
CA MET A 28 -22.24 -26.07 13.70
C MET A 28 -23.44 -26.32 12.79
N THR A 29 -24.56 -25.72 13.16
CA THR A 29 -25.77 -25.71 12.34
C THR A 29 -25.55 -24.96 11.01
N LYS A 30 -26.39 -25.23 10.02
CA LYS A 30 -26.32 -24.54 8.70
C LYS A 30 -26.48 -23.02 8.84
N GLU A 31 -27.33 -22.57 9.77
CA GLU A 31 -27.56 -21.16 10.04
C GLU A 31 -26.33 -20.48 10.64
N GLU A 32 -25.70 -21.12 11.63
CA GLU A 32 -24.47 -20.60 12.27
C GLU A 32 -23.32 -20.51 11.27
N LYS A 33 -23.15 -21.55 10.42
CA LYS A 33 -22.21 -21.52 9.28
C LYS A 33 -22.46 -20.32 8.38
N GLN A 34 -23.72 -20.07 8.03
CA GLN A 34 -24.08 -18.95 7.17
C GLN A 34 -23.79 -17.60 7.85
N LYS A 35 -24.11 -17.46 9.13
CA LYS A 35 -23.86 -16.25 9.93
C LYS A 35 -22.36 -15.98 10.08
N LEU A 36 -21.57 -17.01 10.36
CA LEU A 36 -20.11 -16.93 10.43
C LEU A 36 -19.52 -16.47 9.09
N ARG A 37 -19.95 -17.09 7.98
CA ARG A 37 -19.52 -16.70 6.62
C ARG A 37 -19.83 -15.23 6.33
N ARG A 38 -21.05 -14.78 6.63
CA ARG A 38 -21.47 -13.37 6.46
C ARG A 38 -20.62 -12.42 7.33
N SER A 39 -20.32 -12.80 8.57
CA SER A 39 -19.46 -12.02 9.46
C SER A 39 -18.05 -11.85 8.90
N ILE A 40 -17.44 -12.93 8.41
CA ILE A 40 -16.11 -12.90 7.79
C ILE A 40 -16.13 -12.04 6.53
N LYS A 41 -17.13 -12.20 5.65
CA LYS A 41 -17.30 -11.37 4.45
C LYS A 41 -17.39 -9.89 4.80
N ARG A 42 -18.21 -9.53 5.81
CA ARG A 42 -18.36 -8.15 6.28
C ARG A 42 -17.04 -7.58 6.80
N LYS A 43 -16.29 -8.33 7.61
CA LYS A 43 -14.96 -7.91 8.11
C LYS A 43 -13.97 -7.68 6.97
N ARG A 44 -13.92 -8.60 5.99
CA ARG A 44 -13.04 -8.47 4.82
C ARG A 44 -13.39 -7.24 3.98
N SER A 45 -14.68 -7.01 3.73
CA SER A 45 -15.14 -5.83 2.99
C SER A 45 -14.77 -4.53 3.71
N LYS A 46 -14.96 -4.45 5.03
CA LYS A 46 -14.56 -3.28 5.82
C LYS A 46 -13.06 -3.01 5.72
N LEU A 47 -12.23 -4.05 5.85
CA LEU A 47 -10.77 -3.89 5.73
C LEU A 47 -10.33 -3.40 4.36
N MET A 48 -11.03 -3.77 3.28
CA MET A 48 -10.73 -3.25 1.94
C MET A 48 -11.12 -1.77 1.81
N LYS A 49 -12.30 -1.38 2.30
CA LYS A 49 -12.71 0.03 2.35
C LYS A 49 -11.74 0.88 3.17
N ASP A 50 -11.35 0.41 4.35
CA ASP A 50 -10.39 1.11 5.21
C ASP A 50 -9.02 1.25 4.50
N LYS A 51 -8.62 0.30 3.66
CA LYS A 51 -7.39 0.39 2.85
C LYS A 51 -7.52 1.39 1.71
N GLU A 52 -8.66 1.42 1.03
CA GLU A 52 -8.95 2.39 -0.03
C GLU A 52 -8.94 3.82 0.54
N GLU A 53 -9.66 4.06 1.65
CA GLU A 53 -9.69 5.36 2.32
C GLU A 53 -8.31 5.78 2.85
N ARG A 54 -7.55 4.85 3.44
CA ARG A 54 -6.19 5.15 3.92
C ARG A 54 -5.18 5.31 2.78
N GLY A 55 -5.36 4.64 1.65
CA GLY A 55 -4.50 4.77 0.47
C GLY A 55 -4.71 6.11 -0.25
N LEU A 56 -5.93 6.63 -0.25
CA LEU A 56 -6.25 7.98 -0.75
C LEU A 56 -5.65 9.08 0.15
N ASN A 57 -5.62 8.86 1.47
CA ASN A 57 -5.20 9.88 2.45
C ASN A 57 -3.73 9.77 2.92
N LYS A 58 -2.94 8.85 2.35
CA LYS A 58 -1.52 8.65 2.69
C LYS A 58 -0.58 8.86 1.50
N LYS A 59 -0.89 9.77 0.58
CA LYS A 59 0.20 10.39 -0.18
C LYS A 59 1.01 11.19 0.83
N SER A 60 2.32 10.93 0.92
CA SER A 60 3.15 11.74 1.81
C SER A 60 3.14 13.18 1.28
N LYS A 61 3.34 14.19 2.14
CA LYS A 61 3.45 15.60 1.68
C LYS A 61 4.50 15.77 0.57
N ILE A 62 5.50 14.88 0.55
CA ILE A 62 6.53 14.80 -0.48
C ILE A 62 5.93 14.33 -1.80
N ASP A 63 5.12 13.27 -1.80
CA ASP A 63 4.43 12.77 -3.00
C ASP A 63 3.46 13.81 -3.58
N GLU A 64 2.73 14.52 -2.72
CA GLU A 64 1.84 15.62 -3.16
C GLU A 64 2.62 16.78 -3.77
N SER A 65 3.75 17.16 -3.17
CA SER A 65 4.62 18.23 -3.70
C SER A 65 5.25 17.82 -5.04
N ILE A 66 5.63 16.55 -5.19
CA ILE A 66 6.14 16.00 -6.45
C ILE A 66 5.05 16.04 -7.53
N ASP A 67 3.81 15.66 -7.20
CA ASP A 67 2.67 15.71 -8.14
C ASP A 67 2.40 17.15 -8.63
N VAL A 68 2.44 18.14 -7.73
CA VAL A 68 2.30 19.57 -8.09
C VAL A 68 3.44 20.09 -8.96
N LEU A 69 4.69 19.70 -8.66
CA LEU A 69 5.85 20.10 -9.46
C LEU A 69 5.83 19.48 -10.87
N LYS A 70 5.38 18.22 -10.98
CA LYS A 70 5.17 17.53 -12.26
C LYS A 70 4.04 18.15 -13.08
N SER A 71 2.96 18.60 -12.46
CA SER A 71 1.84 19.21 -13.18
C SER A 71 2.18 20.61 -13.70
N ASN A 72 2.96 21.38 -12.94
CA ASN A 72 3.16 22.81 -13.21
C ASN A 72 4.36 23.12 -14.11
N SER A 73 5.22 22.15 -14.40
CA SER A 73 6.44 22.40 -15.19
C SER A 73 6.75 21.28 -16.20
N LYS A 74 7.16 21.67 -17.41
CA LYS A 74 7.47 20.74 -18.52
C LYS A 74 8.95 20.35 -18.60
N HIS A 75 9.82 20.91 -17.74
CA HIS A 75 11.28 20.81 -17.86
C HIS A 75 12.01 20.48 -16.55
N ILE A 76 11.39 19.71 -15.64
CA ILE A 76 12.05 19.28 -14.39
C ILE A 76 12.64 17.88 -14.56
N THR A 77 13.89 17.71 -14.09
CA THR A 77 14.54 16.40 -13.95
C THR A 77 14.59 16.04 -12.46
N VAL A 78 14.00 14.90 -12.10
CA VAL A 78 13.96 14.35 -10.75
C VAL A 78 15.20 13.48 -10.55
N ILE A 79 15.99 13.78 -9.51
CA ILE A 79 17.16 12.97 -9.14
C ILE A 79 16.80 12.17 -7.88
N GLY A 80 16.82 10.85 -7.99
CA GLY A 80 16.60 9.95 -6.86
C GLY A 80 17.80 9.88 -5.93
N ASN A 81 17.60 9.36 -4.72
CA ASN A 81 18.67 9.15 -3.73
C ASN A 81 19.74 8.15 -4.21
N ASP A 82 19.40 7.33 -5.21
CA ASP A 82 20.29 6.42 -5.92
C ASP A 82 21.11 7.13 -7.03
N GLY A 83 21.00 8.45 -7.14
CA GLY A 83 21.70 9.28 -8.11
C GLY A 83 21.14 9.16 -9.54
N LYS A 84 20.03 8.44 -9.75
CA LYS A 84 19.42 8.31 -11.07
C LYS A 84 18.58 9.53 -11.40
N SER A 85 18.81 10.09 -12.57
CA SER A 85 18.07 11.24 -13.09
C SER A 85 16.97 10.77 -14.05
N THR A 86 15.72 11.09 -13.73
CA THR A 86 14.55 10.76 -14.54
C THR A 86 13.73 12.02 -14.82
N ASP A 87 13.08 12.10 -15.97
CA ASP A 87 12.13 13.17 -16.25
C ASP A 87 10.86 13.01 -15.37
N SER A 88 10.07 14.08 -15.25
CA SER A 88 8.71 14.13 -14.69
C SER A 88 7.81 12.94 -15.08
N LYS A 89 7.99 12.38 -16.27
CA LYS A 89 7.27 11.22 -16.82
C LYS A 89 7.91 9.85 -16.53
N GLY A 90 9.01 9.81 -15.75
CA GLY A 90 9.73 8.58 -15.41
C GLY A 90 10.70 8.07 -16.49
N ASN A 91 10.88 8.82 -17.58
CA ASN A 91 11.82 8.46 -18.63
C ASN A 91 13.25 8.77 -18.17
N SER A 92 14.12 7.75 -18.21
CA SER A 92 15.55 7.93 -17.93
C SER A 92 16.20 8.68 -19.09
N LYS A 93 16.85 9.81 -18.81
CA LYS A 93 17.69 10.47 -19.81
C LYS A 93 18.95 9.62 -20.00
N LYS A 94 19.09 8.99 -21.17
CA LYS A 94 20.36 8.37 -21.57
C LYS A 94 21.41 9.48 -21.64
N LYS A 95 22.47 9.38 -20.83
CA LYS A 95 23.61 10.29 -20.91
C LYS A 95 24.30 10.05 -22.25
N ASN A 96 23.97 10.86 -23.25
CA ASN A 96 24.83 10.99 -24.42
C ASN A 96 26.05 11.76 -23.93
N ASN A 97 27.19 11.08 -23.80
CA ASN A 97 28.47 11.66 -23.42
C ASN A 97 29.03 12.51 -24.58
N ASN A 98 28.31 13.56 -24.97
CA ASN A 98 28.83 14.55 -25.90
C ASN A 98 28.23 15.92 -25.56
N GLN A 99 29.13 16.88 -25.41
CA GLN A 99 28.95 18.33 -25.38
C GLN A 99 28.78 18.98 -23.99
N SER A 100 29.92 19.53 -23.57
CA SER A 100 30.06 20.83 -22.92
C SER A 100 29.06 21.84 -23.45
N ASP A 101 28.15 22.30 -22.59
CA ASP A 101 27.49 23.60 -22.73
C ASP A 101 27.08 24.07 -21.33
N GLU A 102 27.54 25.26 -21.00
CA GLU A 102 27.23 26.01 -19.79
C GLU A 102 25.71 26.12 -19.63
N ASN A 103 25.13 25.30 -18.74
CA ASN A 103 23.71 25.36 -18.45
C ASN A 103 23.50 25.74 -16.99
N LYS A 104 23.01 26.98 -16.85
CA LYS A 104 22.44 27.59 -15.65
C LYS A 104 21.62 26.57 -14.87
N LEU A 105 22.20 26.05 -13.80
CA LEU A 105 21.53 25.13 -12.88
C LEU A 105 20.56 25.96 -12.02
N THR A 106 19.39 26.30 -12.57
CA THR A 106 18.33 26.94 -11.79
C THR A 106 17.68 25.88 -10.89
N GLY A 107 18.24 25.73 -9.69
CA GLY A 107 17.64 25.01 -8.58
C GLY A 107 17.83 23.49 -8.63
N SER A 108 18.89 23.01 -7.99
CA SER A 108 18.96 21.62 -7.52
C SER A 108 18.51 21.56 -6.06
N TYR A 109 17.48 20.79 -5.74
CA TYR A 109 17.10 20.49 -4.36
C TYR A 109 17.55 19.08 -4.02
N LYS A 110 18.39 18.97 -3.00
CA LYS A 110 18.89 17.71 -2.44
C LYS A 110 17.86 17.20 -1.44
N LEU A 111 17.42 15.95 -1.61
CA LEU A 111 16.62 15.20 -0.64
C LEU A 111 17.42 14.92 0.63
#